data_AF-A0A1J3K976-F1
#
_entry.id   AF-A0A1J3K976-F1
#
_cell.length_a   1.000
_cell.length_b   1.000
_cell.length_c   1.000
_cell.angle_alpha   90.00
_cell.angle_beta   90.00
_cell.angle_gamma   90.00
#
_symmetry.space_group_name_H-M   'P 1'
#
loop_
_entity.id
_entity.type
_entity.pdbx_description
1 polymer ?
#
loop_
_entity_poly.entity_id
_entity_poly.type
_entity_poly.pdbx_seq_one_letter_code
_entity_poly.pdbx_strand_id
1 'polypeptide(L)'
;QLGSYGCCFSLQTQIAILMRFSPTQLLSQLRFPRRAASSSLFYTVSAVIPNLSDSEQLVNCPLKVGNFDSNLNEFGVLRVLNSTRNDPNLALSFLGELKQHGVSLNVNAYATVVKILSSWGLERKLDSVLVELIRNEERGFCVLDLIAAIGEEAEEEKRSFLLIRVSGALVKAYVSLAMFDEAIDVLFQSNRMGCVSCIKACNFLMNR
;
A
#
# COMPACT_ATOMS: atom_id res chain seq x y z
N GLN A 1 23.36 10.92 21.16
CA GLN A 1 22.58 9.69 21.37
C GLN A 1 21.24 10.11 21.98
N LEU A 2 20.21 10.26 21.16
CA LEU A 2 18.84 10.47 21.62
C LEU A 2 18.00 9.42 20.92
N GLY A 3 17.57 8.43 21.71
CA GLY A 3 16.80 7.28 21.27
C GLY A 3 15.39 7.69 20.88
N SER A 4 14.95 7.11 19.77
CA SER A 4 13.60 7.19 19.23
C SER A 4 12.58 6.74 20.27
N TYR A 5 11.60 7.60 20.56
CA TYR A 5 10.49 7.27 21.45
C TYR A 5 9.63 6.20 20.76
N GLY A 6 9.63 5.02 21.36
CA GLY A 6 8.79 3.90 20.96
C GLY A 6 7.31 4.29 21.02
N CYS A 7 6.57 3.86 20.01
CA CYS A 7 5.11 3.93 20.00
C CYS A 7 4.56 2.84 20.94
N CYS A 8 4.77 3.02 22.25
CA CYS A 8 4.23 2.18 23.30
C CYS A 8 2.94 2.82 23.84
N PHE A 9 1.81 2.51 23.21
CA PHE A 9 0.53 2.72 23.88
C PHE A 9 0.31 1.56 24.85
N SER A 10 0.48 1.83 26.15
CA SER A 10 0.27 0.89 27.25
C SER A 10 -1.05 0.12 27.13
N LEU A 11 -0.97 -1.21 27.31
CA LEU A 11 -2.07 -2.17 27.34
C LEU A 11 -3.23 -1.74 28.26
N GLN A 12 -2.95 -0.95 29.31
CA GLN A 12 -3.97 -0.49 30.27
C GLN A 12 -4.99 0.48 29.68
N THR A 13 -4.62 1.24 28.64
CA THR A 13 -5.56 2.18 28.00
C THR A 13 -6.55 1.47 27.07
N GLN A 14 -6.24 0.24 26.63
CA GLN A 14 -7.08 -0.51 25.70
C GLN A 14 -8.33 -1.13 26.36
N ILE A 15 -8.27 -1.49 27.65
CA ILE A 15 -9.40 -2.15 28.35
C ILE A 15 -10.56 -1.15 28.62
N ALA A 16 -10.27 0.13 28.84
CA ALA A 16 -11.29 1.13 29.16
C ALA A 16 -12.21 1.49 27.96
N ILE A 17 -11.74 1.29 26.73
CA ILE A 17 -12.52 1.61 25.51
C ILE A 17 -13.41 0.43 25.07
N LEU A 18 -13.12 -0.79 25.58
CA LEU A 18 -13.79 -2.03 25.19
C LEU A 18 -15.25 -2.18 25.71
N MET A 19 -15.70 -1.27 26.58
CA MET A 19 -17.02 -1.36 27.24
C MET A 19 -18.14 -0.57 26.54
N ARG A 20 -17.91 -0.04 25.33
CA ARG A 20 -18.97 0.56 24.53
C ARG A 20 -19.08 -0.17 23.20
N PHE A 21 -20.32 -0.57 22.89
CA PHE A 21 -20.83 -1.20 21.67
C PHE A 21 -21.00 -2.72 21.71
N SER A 22 -22.24 -3.08 22.06
CA SER A 22 -22.87 -4.40 21.94
C SER A 22 -23.00 -4.86 20.47
N PRO A 23 -23.13 -6.17 20.19
CA PRO A 23 -23.19 -6.69 18.84
C PRO A 23 -24.64 -6.85 18.36
N THR A 24 -24.99 -6.26 17.21
CA THR A 24 -26.17 -6.68 16.44
C THR A 24 -25.89 -6.66 14.93
N GLN A 25 -25.85 -7.87 14.37
CA GLN A 25 -26.40 -8.34 13.08
C GLN A 25 -26.16 -7.51 11.80
N LEU A 26 -25.57 -8.17 10.77
CA LEU A 26 -26.36 -8.64 9.61
C LEU A 26 -25.54 -9.44 8.59
N LEU A 27 -26.10 -10.60 8.23
CA LEU A 27 -25.75 -11.47 7.11
C LEU A 27 -26.26 -10.87 5.78
N SER A 28 -25.41 -10.82 4.75
CA SER A 28 -25.89 -10.93 3.36
C SER A 28 -24.77 -11.30 2.34
N GLN A 29 -24.78 -12.57 1.95
CA GLN A 29 -24.59 -13.11 0.60
C GLN A 29 -23.81 -12.27 -0.45
N LEU A 30 -22.51 -12.54 -0.61
CA LEU A 30 -21.76 -12.17 -1.81
C LEU A 30 -21.81 -13.31 -2.85
N ARG A 31 -22.63 -13.13 -3.88
CA ARG A 31 -22.59 -13.95 -5.10
C ARG A 31 -21.39 -13.52 -5.95
N PHE A 32 -20.46 -14.45 -6.17
CA PHE A 32 -19.38 -14.31 -7.13
C PHE A 32 -19.85 -14.65 -8.54
N PRO A 33 -19.54 -13.84 -9.56
CA PRO A 33 -19.39 -14.35 -10.92
C PRO A 33 -17.91 -14.66 -11.21
N ARG A 34 -17.68 -15.87 -11.71
CA ARG A 34 -16.42 -16.38 -12.29
C ARG A 34 -16.49 -16.29 -13.83
N ARG A 35 -15.30 -16.20 -14.45
CA ARG A 35 -14.92 -16.35 -15.89
C ARG A 35 -15.03 -15.09 -16.77
N ALA A 36 -14.18 -14.87 -17.78
CA ALA A 36 -13.19 -15.72 -18.47
C ALA A 36 -11.97 -14.90 -18.99
N ALA A 37 -10.97 -15.60 -19.52
CA ALA A 37 -9.69 -15.11 -20.01
C ALA A 37 -9.65 -14.77 -21.52
N SER A 38 -8.55 -14.08 -21.88
CA SER A 38 -7.89 -13.94 -23.20
C SER A 38 -8.44 -12.97 -24.25
N SER A 39 -7.60 -11.99 -24.60
CA SER A 39 -7.19 -11.80 -26.01
C SER A 39 -5.87 -11.01 -26.07
N SER A 40 -4.86 -11.61 -26.70
CA SER A 40 -3.60 -10.98 -27.07
C SER A 40 -3.78 -10.24 -28.39
N LEU A 41 -3.43 -8.95 -28.46
CA LEU A 41 -3.18 -8.28 -29.72
C LEU A 41 -1.81 -7.64 -29.69
N PHE A 42 -0.93 -8.21 -30.50
CA PHE A 42 0.33 -7.61 -30.92
C PHE A 42 0.01 -6.41 -31.80
N TYR A 43 0.66 -5.27 -31.54
CA TYR A 43 0.68 -4.14 -32.48
C TYR A 43 2.12 -3.84 -32.85
N THR A 44 2.39 -3.87 -34.15
CA THR A 44 3.62 -3.45 -34.80
C THR A 44 3.63 -1.92 -34.93
N VAL A 45 4.76 -1.29 -34.61
CA VAL A 45 4.97 0.16 -34.75
C VAL A 45 5.63 0.44 -36.09
N SER A 46 4.93 1.15 -36.97
CA SER A 46 5.53 1.78 -38.15
C SER A 46 6.06 3.16 -37.78
N ALA A 47 7.33 3.41 -38.13
CA ALA A 47 8.01 4.69 -37.95
C ALA A 47 7.60 5.68 -39.05
N VAL A 48 7.19 6.89 -38.66
CA VAL A 48 7.18 8.08 -39.53
C VAL A 48 7.49 9.32 -38.67
N ILE A 49 8.54 10.05 -39.05
CA ILE A 49 8.82 11.46 -38.74
C ILE A 49 8.90 12.11 -40.13
N PRO A 50 8.23 13.27 -40.42
CA PRO A 50 8.75 14.57 -39.98
C PRO A 50 7.76 15.72 -39.70
N ASN A 51 8.21 16.57 -38.77
CA ASN A 51 8.16 18.05 -38.67
C ASN A 51 6.92 18.83 -39.16
N LEU A 52 6.30 19.67 -38.30
CA LEU A 52 6.60 21.11 -38.10
C LEU A 52 5.38 21.88 -37.51
N SER A 53 5.67 22.85 -36.65
CA SER A 53 4.90 24.05 -36.24
C SER A 53 3.73 23.97 -35.24
N ASP A 54 4.04 24.57 -34.09
CA ASP A 54 3.29 25.52 -33.26
C ASP A 54 2.04 25.09 -32.47
N SER A 55 2.24 25.19 -31.15
CA SER A 55 1.30 25.58 -30.10
C SER A 55 0.10 24.67 -29.85
N GLU A 56 0.23 23.81 -28.85
CA GLU A 56 -0.53 23.88 -27.59
C GLU A 56 -0.02 22.81 -26.60
N GLN A 57 0.04 23.18 -25.32
CA GLN A 57 0.58 22.39 -24.21
C GLN A 57 -0.11 21.03 -24.07
N LEU A 58 0.61 19.97 -24.37
CA LEU A 58 0.31 18.64 -23.85
C LEU A 58 1.63 18.03 -23.38
N VAL A 59 1.88 18.14 -22.07
CA VAL A 59 3.06 17.56 -21.41
C VAL A 59 2.88 16.03 -21.36
N ASN A 60 3.00 15.39 -22.52
CA ASN A 60 3.32 13.98 -22.61
C ASN A 60 4.84 13.88 -22.58
N CYS A 61 5.41 13.77 -21.38
CA CYS A 61 6.78 13.31 -21.26
C CYS A 61 6.77 11.78 -21.37
N PRO A 62 7.34 11.17 -22.42
CA PRO A 62 7.68 9.76 -22.37
C PRO A 62 8.79 9.62 -21.32
N LEU A 63 8.45 9.08 -20.15
CA LEU A 63 9.43 8.77 -19.12
C LEU A 63 10.36 7.67 -19.65
N LYS A 64 11.47 8.11 -20.25
CA LYS A 64 12.63 7.28 -20.52
C LYS A 64 13.22 6.94 -19.15
N VAL A 65 12.87 5.76 -18.64
CA VAL A 65 13.49 5.15 -17.46
C VAL A 65 14.98 5.03 -17.75
N GLY A 66 15.77 5.94 -17.20
CA GLY A 66 17.20 6.01 -17.48
C GLY A 66 17.78 7.42 -17.40
N ASN A 67 17.55 8.12 -16.29
CA ASN A 67 18.54 8.99 -15.62
C ASN A 67 17.92 9.44 -14.29
N PHE A 68 18.39 8.90 -13.17
CA PHE A 68 17.85 9.24 -11.86
C PHE A 68 18.45 10.57 -11.41
N ASP A 69 17.73 11.67 -11.61
CA ASP A 69 18.12 12.96 -11.05
C ASP A 69 18.04 12.88 -9.51
N SER A 70 19.18 13.06 -8.86
CA SER A 70 19.34 13.06 -7.39
C SER A 70 18.60 14.20 -6.66
N ASN A 71 17.84 15.03 -7.39
CA ASN A 71 17.03 16.14 -6.89
C ASN A 71 15.52 15.85 -6.91
N LEU A 72 15.10 14.59 -7.00
CA LEU A 72 13.70 14.21 -6.92
C LEU A 72 13.14 14.52 -5.52
N ASN A 73 12.42 15.64 -5.40
CA ASN A 73 11.74 15.98 -4.15
C ASN A 73 10.54 15.04 -3.91
N GLU A 74 9.99 15.08 -2.70
CA GLU A 74 8.81 14.29 -2.29
C GLU A 74 7.64 14.37 -3.29
N PHE A 75 7.33 15.57 -3.78
CA PHE A 75 6.27 15.77 -4.76
C PHE A 75 6.56 15.10 -6.11
N GLY A 76 7.81 15.12 -6.54
CA GLY A 76 8.26 14.44 -7.75
C GLY A 76 8.12 12.93 -7.63
N VAL A 77 8.51 12.35 -6.48
CA VAL A 77 8.37 10.92 -6.20
C VAL A 77 6.91 10.51 -6.27
N LEU A 78 6.02 11.24 -5.61
CA LEU A 78 4.58 10.99 -5.64
C LEU A 78 4.00 11.14 -7.05
N ARG A 79 4.43 12.14 -7.81
CA ARG A 79 3.98 12.34 -9.20
C ARG A 79 4.34 11.14 -10.07
N VAL A 80 5.58 10.66 -10.00
CA VAL A 80 6.03 9.50 -10.76
C VAL A 80 5.24 8.26 -10.33
N LEU A 81 5.14 7.98 -9.03
CA LEU A 81 4.37 6.83 -8.53
C LEU A 81 2.91 6.86 -9.01
N ASN A 82 2.24 8.01 -8.94
CA ASN A 82 0.87 8.14 -9.42
C ASN A 82 0.74 7.91 -10.93
N SER A 83 1.75 8.29 -11.73
CA SER A 83 1.77 7.99 -13.16
C SER A 83 1.88 6.48 -13.45
N THR A 84 2.46 5.70 -12.52
CA THR A 84 2.60 4.24 -12.63
C THR A 84 1.38 3.45 -12.16
N ARG A 85 0.25 4.09 -11.79
CA ARG A 85 -0.93 3.39 -11.24
C ARG A 85 -1.48 2.26 -12.12
N ASN A 86 -1.22 2.34 -13.43
CA ASN A 86 -1.67 1.35 -14.42
C ASN A 86 -0.61 0.27 -14.73
N ASP A 87 0.58 0.35 -14.15
CA ASP A 87 1.63 -0.65 -14.27
C ASP A 87 2.34 -0.86 -12.91
N PRO A 88 1.88 -1.84 -12.11
CA PRO A 88 2.45 -2.10 -10.79
C PRO A 88 3.91 -2.60 -10.84
N ASN A 89 4.39 -3.11 -11.97
CA ASN A 89 5.79 -3.51 -12.11
C ASN A 89 6.67 -2.27 -12.24
N LEU A 90 6.24 -1.28 -13.01
CA LEU A 90 6.93 0.00 -13.13
C LEU A 90 7.01 0.71 -11.77
N ALA A 91 5.92 0.69 -10.98
CA ALA A 91 5.92 1.21 -9.62
C ALA A 91 6.98 0.55 -8.72
N LEU A 92 7.11 -0.79 -8.82
CA LEU A 92 8.10 -1.55 -8.04
C LEU A 92 9.53 -1.33 -8.52
N SER A 93 9.76 -1.24 -9.83
CA SER A 93 11.07 -0.89 -10.37
C SER A 93 11.51 0.48 -9.88
N PHE A 94 10.62 1.48 -9.94
CA PHE A 94 10.90 2.83 -9.44
C PHE A 94 11.16 2.85 -7.93
N LEU A 95 10.39 2.10 -7.14
CA LEU A 95 10.66 1.93 -5.70
C LEU A 95 12.06 1.32 -5.46
N GLY A 96 12.44 0.34 -6.27
CA GLY A 96 13.77 -0.28 -6.21
C GLY A 96 14.89 0.71 -6.52
N GLU A 97 14.74 1.53 -7.56
CA GLU A 97 15.71 2.56 -7.93
C GLU A 97 15.86 3.60 -6.81
N LEU A 98 14.76 4.09 -6.23
CA LEU A 98 14.80 5.01 -5.08
C LEU A 98 15.61 4.45 -3.91
N LYS A 99 15.39 3.17 -3.58
CA LYS A 99 16.11 2.48 -2.51
C LYS A 99 17.59 2.29 -2.84
N GLN A 100 17.92 1.92 -4.07
CA GLN A 100 19.32 1.77 -4.52
C GLN A 100 20.11 3.08 -4.43
N HIS A 101 19.44 4.21 -4.68
CA HIS A 101 20.02 5.55 -4.55
C HIS A 101 19.97 6.11 -3.13
N GLY A 102 19.49 5.36 -2.14
CA GLY A 102 19.41 5.81 -0.74
C GLY A 102 18.38 6.91 -0.50
N VAL A 103 17.39 7.06 -1.38
CA VAL A 103 16.32 8.05 -1.21
C VAL A 103 15.37 7.57 -0.11
N SER A 104 15.25 8.37 0.96
CA SER A 104 14.30 8.10 2.03
C SER A 104 12.87 8.34 1.53
N LEU A 105 12.07 7.28 1.50
CA LEU A 105 10.66 7.35 1.12
C LEU A 105 9.81 7.73 2.34
N ASN A 106 8.92 8.70 2.18
CA ASN A 106 7.92 9.04 3.18
C ASN A 106 6.73 8.07 3.17
N VAL A 107 5.82 8.28 4.13
CA VAL A 107 4.60 7.48 4.30
C VAL A 107 3.69 7.51 3.07
N ASN A 108 3.56 8.66 2.40
CA ASN A 108 2.67 8.83 1.24
C ASN A 108 3.17 8.06 0.02
N ALA A 109 4.48 8.01 -0.20
CA ALA A 109 5.08 7.24 -1.27
C ALA A 109 4.82 5.73 -1.08
N TYR A 110 5.02 5.23 0.14
CA TYR A 110 4.68 3.85 0.47
C TYR A 110 3.18 3.58 0.37
N ALA A 111 2.33 4.50 0.85
CA ALA A 111 0.88 4.39 0.72
C ALA A 111 0.47 4.27 -0.76
N THR A 112 1.09 5.05 -1.65
CA THR A 112 0.84 4.98 -3.10
C THR A 112 1.21 3.62 -3.67
N VAL A 113 2.41 3.09 -3.37
CA VAL A 113 2.82 1.75 -3.82
C VAL A 113 1.87 0.67 -3.28
N VAL A 114 1.54 0.72 -1.99
CA VAL A 114 0.62 -0.24 -1.36
C VAL A 114 -0.76 -0.20 -2.01
N LYS A 115 -1.29 0.99 -2.32
CA LYS A 115 -2.56 1.16 -3.05
C LYS A 115 -2.51 0.55 -4.43
N ILE A 116 -1.43 0.77 -5.18
CA ILE A 116 -1.22 0.18 -6.51
C ILE A 116 -1.20 -1.35 -6.43
N LEU A 117 -0.38 -1.94 -5.54
CA LEU A 117 -0.32 -3.40 -5.41
C LEU A 117 -1.65 -4.01 -4.95
N SER A 118 -2.34 -3.32 -4.03
CA SER A 118 -3.63 -3.77 -3.50
C SER A 118 -4.74 -3.70 -4.54
N SER A 119 -4.78 -2.68 -5.39
CA SER A 119 -5.80 -2.53 -6.44
C SER A 119 -5.62 -3.58 -7.55
N TRP A 120 -4.38 -3.91 -7.89
CA TRP A 120 -4.02 -4.97 -8.85
C TRP A 120 -4.08 -6.38 -8.26
N GLY A 121 -4.31 -6.53 -6.95
CA GLY A 121 -4.39 -7.85 -6.30
C GLY A 121 -3.06 -8.60 -6.24
N LEU A 122 -1.93 -7.89 -6.25
CA LEU A 122 -0.59 -8.48 -6.24
C LEU A 122 -0.14 -8.86 -4.82
N GLU A 123 -0.88 -9.74 -4.17
CA GLU A 123 -0.73 -10.09 -2.75
C GLU A 123 0.71 -10.49 -2.37
N ARG A 124 1.37 -11.33 -3.17
CA ARG A 124 2.76 -11.76 -2.86
C ARG A 124 3.76 -10.61 -2.88
N LYS A 125 3.58 -9.65 -3.80
CA LYS A 125 4.44 -8.47 -3.92
C LYS A 125 4.14 -7.48 -2.79
N LEU A 126 2.86 -7.32 -2.46
CA LEU A 126 2.43 -6.53 -1.30
C LEU A 126 3.04 -7.07 0.00
N ASP A 127 2.93 -8.38 0.24
CA ASP A 127 3.53 -9.04 1.41
C ASP A 127 5.04 -8.75 1.50
N SER A 128 5.76 -8.90 0.38
CA SER A 128 7.20 -8.64 0.32
C SER A 128 7.54 -7.19 0.66
N VAL A 129 6.81 -6.23 0.09
CA VAL A 129 7.01 -4.79 0.34
C VAL A 129 6.73 -4.46 1.81
N LEU A 130 5.66 -5.01 2.40
CA LEU A 130 5.31 -4.75 3.80
C LEU A 130 6.30 -5.39 4.78
N VAL A 131 6.78 -6.61 4.52
CA VAL A 131 7.83 -7.24 5.34
C VAL A 131 9.11 -6.41 5.30
N GLU A 132 9.52 -5.95 4.12
CA GLU A 132 10.69 -5.09 3.96
C GLU A 132 10.52 -3.75 4.71
N LEU A 133 9.33 -3.13 4.59
CA LEU A 133 8.99 -1.90 5.28
C LEU A 133 9.04 -2.07 6.81
N ILE A 134 8.44 -3.14 7.35
CA ILE A 134 8.42 -3.40 8.79
C ILE A 134 9.84 -3.59 9.34
N ARG A 135 10.69 -4.32 8.61
CA ARG A 135 12.11 -4.53 8.96
C ARG A 135 12.94 -3.25 8.89
N ASN A 136 12.53 -2.27 8.10
CA ASN A 136 13.24 -1.01 8.00
C ASN A 136 12.86 -0.10 9.17
N GLU A 137 13.69 -0.09 10.21
CA GLU A 137 13.53 0.77 11.39
C GLU A 137 13.82 2.26 11.09
N GLU A 138 14.59 2.55 10.05
CA GLU A 138 15.00 3.91 9.65
C GLU A 138 13.98 4.62 8.76
N ARG A 139 12.81 4.00 8.50
CA ARG A 139 11.78 4.54 7.59
C ARG A 139 11.16 5.88 8.00
N GLY A 140 11.32 6.29 9.25
CA GLY A 140 10.87 7.61 9.73
C GLY A 140 9.36 7.78 9.98
N PHE A 141 8.56 6.70 9.90
CA PHE A 141 7.13 6.70 10.23
C PHE A 141 6.68 5.37 10.83
N CYS A 142 5.57 5.34 11.57
CA CYS A 142 5.01 4.11 12.12
C CYS A 142 4.01 3.47 11.13
N VAL A 143 3.77 2.16 11.25
CA VAL A 143 2.85 1.45 10.33
C VAL A 143 1.41 1.97 10.44
N LEU A 144 1.04 2.60 11.56
CA LEU A 144 -0.28 3.20 11.72
C LEU A 144 -0.44 4.43 10.84
N ASP A 145 0.63 5.22 10.68
CA ASP A 145 0.65 6.36 9.75
C ASP A 145 0.42 5.89 8.32
N LEU A 146 0.95 4.71 7.95
CA LEU A 146 0.69 4.10 6.65
C LEU A 146 -0.79 3.73 6.48
N ILE A 147 -1.41 3.12 7.49
CA ILE A 147 -2.85 2.79 7.45
C ILE A 147 -3.69 4.07 7.33
N ALA A 148 -3.33 5.12 8.08
CA ALA A 148 -4.01 6.42 8.03
C ALA A 148 -3.88 7.07 6.65
N ALA A 149 -2.67 7.19 6.10
CA ALA A 149 -2.40 7.74 4.76
C ALA A 149 -3.10 6.94 3.66
N ILE A 150 -3.26 5.63 3.88
CA ILE A 150 -4.04 4.78 2.98
C ILE A 150 -5.53 5.10 3.04
N GLY A 151 -6.07 5.29 4.24
CA GLY A 151 -7.46 5.66 4.48
C GLY A 151 -7.80 7.03 3.89
N GLU A 152 -6.99 8.06 4.12
CA GLU A 152 -7.33 9.45 3.76
C GLU A 152 -7.59 9.63 2.25
N GLU A 153 -6.74 9.10 1.37
CA GLU A 153 -6.85 9.37 -0.08
C GLU A 153 -7.75 8.38 -0.85
N ALA A 154 -8.43 7.44 -0.18
CA ALA A 154 -9.28 6.47 -0.87
C ALA A 154 -10.74 6.94 -0.98
N GLU A 155 -11.34 6.77 -2.17
CA GLU A 155 -12.79 6.88 -2.39
C GLU A 155 -13.55 6.02 -1.37
N GLU A 156 -14.62 6.54 -0.76
CA GLU A 156 -15.29 5.90 0.39
C GLU A 156 -15.68 4.44 0.12
N GLU A 157 -16.16 4.14 -1.09
CA GLU A 157 -16.59 2.78 -1.48
C GLU A 157 -15.40 1.80 -1.61
N LYS A 158 -14.24 2.28 -2.05
CA LYS A 158 -13.03 1.45 -2.25
C LYS A 158 -12.16 1.39 -1.00
N ARG A 159 -12.29 2.37 -0.11
CA ARG A 159 -11.52 2.51 1.14
C ARG A 159 -11.62 1.27 2.00
N SER A 160 -12.83 0.78 2.28
CA SER A 160 -13.04 -0.39 3.15
C SER A 160 -12.39 -1.65 2.59
N PHE A 161 -12.54 -1.90 1.28
CA PHE A 161 -11.94 -3.07 0.64
C PHE A 161 -10.41 -3.02 0.65
N LEU A 162 -9.85 -1.84 0.37
CA LEU A 162 -8.42 -1.62 0.34
C LEU A 162 -7.82 -1.77 1.75
N LEU A 163 -8.44 -1.17 2.77
CA LEU A 163 -8.02 -1.30 4.17
C LEU A 163 -8.10 -2.75 4.66
N ILE A 164 -9.13 -3.53 4.30
CA ILE A 164 -9.21 -4.95 4.64
C ILE A 164 -8.02 -5.73 4.04
N ARG A 165 -7.70 -5.50 2.77
CA ARG A 165 -6.56 -6.16 2.10
C ARG A 165 -5.23 -5.80 2.75
N VAL A 166 -4.98 -4.52 2.95
CA VAL A 166 -3.73 -4.02 3.54
C VAL A 166 -3.59 -4.51 4.98
N SER A 167 -4.65 -4.44 5.79
CA SER A 167 -4.61 -4.92 7.17
C SER A 167 -4.31 -6.42 7.24
N GLY A 168 -4.94 -7.22 6.37
CA GLY A 168 -4.65 -8.66 6.29
C GLY A 168 -3.18 -8.96 5.91
N ALA A 169 -2.62 -8.20 4.96
CA ALA A 169 -1.23 -8.33 4.54
C ALA A 169 -0.25 -7.87 5.64
N LEU A 170 -0.57 -6.80 6.36
CA LEU A 170 0.21 -6.31 7.51
C LEU A 170 0.24 -7.34 8.65
N VAL A 171 -0.89 -7.91 9.02
CA VAL A 171 -0.96 -8.97 10.05
C VAL A 171 -0.08 -10.16 9.64
N LYS A 172 -0.18 -10.57 8.37
CA LYS A 172 0.65 -11.66 7.84
C LYS A 172 2.14 -11.31 7.90
N ALA A 173 2.51 -10.08 7.55
CA ALA A 173 3.90 -9.61 7.58
C ALA A 173 4.45 -9.61 9.02
N TYR A 174 3.73 -9.03 9.98
CA TYR A 174 4.11 -9.03 11.39
C TYR A 174 4.23 -10.44 11.99
N VAL A 175 3.24 -11.30 11.76
CA VAL A 175 3.30 -12.70 12.23
C VAL A 175 4.46 -13.46 11.59
N SER A 176 4.79 -13.20 10.32
CA SER A 176 5.96 -13.80 9.67
C SER A 176 7.29 -13.40 10.34
N LEU A 177 7.32 -12.24 11.01
CA LEU A 177 8.44 -11.70 11.75
C LEU A 177 8.36 -12.00 13.26
N ALA A 178 7.39 -12.81 13.71
CA ALA A 178 7.13 -13.10 15.12
C ALA A 178 6.81 -11.86 15.99
N MET A 179 6.30 -10.80 15.36
CA MET A 179 5.86 -9.55 15.99
C MET A 179 4.36 -9.61 16.27
N PHE A 180 3.96 -10.41 17.26
CA PHE A 180 2.55 -10.75 17.48
C PHE A 180 1.73 -9.60 18.07
N ASP A 181 2.31 -8.81 18.97
CA ASP A 181 1.63 -7.68 19.61
C ASP A 181 1.24 -6.62 18.56
N GLU A 182 2.15 -6.32 17.64
CA GLU A 182 1.90 -5.39 16.53
C GLU A 182 0.87 -5.95 15.54
N ALA A 183 0.88 -7.27 15.30
CA ALA A 183 -0.14 -7.91 14.49
C ALA A 183 -1.54 -7.77 15.12
N ILE A 184 -1.64 -7.90 16.45
CA ILE A 184 -2.87 -7.71 17.21
C ILE A 184 -3.32 -6.24 17.13
N ASP A 185 -2.41 -5.29 17.31
CA ASP A 185 -2.72 -3.86 17.21
C ASP A 185 -3.29 -3.48 15.84
N VAL A 186 -2.75 -4.02 14.75
CA VAL A 186 -3.30 -3.80 13.39
C VAL A 186 -4.76 -4.28 13.28
N LEU A 187 -5.08 -5.44 13.86
CA LEU A 187 -6.46 -5.98 13.85
C LEU A 187 -7.42 -5.07 14.62
N PHE A 188 -7.00 -4.58 15.79
CA PHE A 188 -7.81 -3.66 16.58
C PHE A 188 -8.04 -2.33 15.86
N GLN A 189 -7.02 -1.81 15.20
CA GLN A 189 -7.14 -0.55 14.47
C GLN A 189 -7.98 -0.68 13.21
N SER A 190 -7.85 -1.77 12.46
CA SER A 190 -8.73 -2.01 11.31
C SER A 190 -10.20 -2.03 11.72
N ASN A 191 -10.51 -2.68 12.85
CA ASN A 191 -11.88 -2.71 13.40
C ASN A 191 -12.37 -1.32 13.81
N ARG A 192 -11.52 -0.49 14.43
CA ARG A 192 -11.87 0.92 14.75
C ARG A 192 -12.16 1.76 13.51
N MET A 193 -11.55 1.43 12.38
CA MET A 193 -11.80 2.08 11.08
C MET A 193 -13.00 1.48 10.32
N GLY A 194 -13.83 0.67 10.99
CA GLY A 194 -15.02 0.05 10.39
C GLY A 194 -14.72 -1.14 9.48
N CYS A 195 -13.49 -1.64 9.46
CA CYS A 195 -13.08 -2.79 8.66
C CYS A 195 -13.04 -4.05 9.53
N VAL A 196 -13.96 -4.98 9.29
CA VAL A 196 -13.94 -6.30 9.96
C VAL A 196 -12.69 -7.05 9.52
N SER A 197 -11.83 -7.38 10.49
CA SER A 197 -10.63 -8.18 10.28
C SER A 197 -10.95 -9.45 9.49
N CYS A 198 -10.18 -9.77 8.45
CA CYS A 198 -10.49 -10.96 7.66
C CYS A 198 -10.22 -12.24 8.49
N ILE A 199 -11.14 -13.21 8.46
CA ILE A 199 -11.02 -14.51 9.17
C ILE A 199 -9.67 -15.17 8.88
N LYS A 200 -9.13 -14.98 7.66
CA LYS A 200 -7.82 -15.48 7.27
C LYS A 200 -6.67 -14.90 8.10
N ALA A 201 -6.71 -13.62 8.43
CA ALA A 201 -5.69 -12.96 9.26
C ALA A 201 -5.75 -13.49 10.70
N CYS A 202 -6.95 -13.61 11.27
CA CYS A 202 -7.14 -14.21 12.60
C CYS A 202 -6.64 -15.66 12.63
N ASN A 203 -7.00 -16.46 11.62
CA ASN A 203 -6.52 -17.84 11.51
C ASN A 203 -4.99 -17.92 11.36
N PHE A 204 -4.37 -17.00 10.62
CA PHE A 204 -2.92 -16.96 10.48
C PHE A 204 -2.23 -16.68 11.82
N LEU A 205 -2.81 -15.78 12.61
CA LEU A 205 -2.32 -15.46 13.96
C LEU A 205 -2.52 -16.62 14.95
N MET A 206 -3.66 -17.31 14.92
CA MET A 206 -3.96 -18.43 15.83
C MET A 206 -3.19 -19.72 15.53
N ASN A 207 -2.69 -19.91 14.31
CA ASN A 207 -1.96 -21.11 13.89
C ASN A 207 -0.42 -21.00 14.09
N ARG A 208 0.03 -20.10 14.97
CA ARG A 208 1.43 -19.85 15.34
C ARG A 208 1.58 -19.97 16.84
#